data_AF-A0AAU8NM63-F1
#
_entry.id   AF-A0AAU8NM63-F1
#
_cell.length_a   1.000
_cell.length_b   1.000
_cell.length_c   1.000
_cell.angle_alpha   90.00
_cell.angle_beta   90.00
_cell.angle_gamma   90.00
#
_symmetry.space_group_name_H-M   'P 1'
#
loop_
_entity.id
_entity.type
_entity.pdbx_description
1 polymer ?
#
loop_
_entity_poly.entity_id
_entity_poly.type
_entity_poly.pdbx_seq_one_letter_code
_entity_poly.pdbx_strand_id
1 'polypeptide(L)'
;MKGKKNKHKQLKPILKKSMLAALSLGIALPAVGALPQVQAGEIEPLIKISRPVLNDGIEWLSYTSDPSLVPSAAIEAGDNTVMIDLSTHFPTDQFTQLSAISNDTTVARAYVNDENKLVVVPFRSGHIKIELKAQYRLSEALDPVFEPVTDNIELYISKKGDLNGDDKVDSADAALLFRYLRDMTSRRGYSYVEMNQADIDRNGQPAAEDMNALLKGYVSGALGAKDNSYVLTFQQVYDAPYAFNGKLEGTMQTQQTITGTYTHLDIDGYNPINYPPNTKYQWYTATDELGNGEEIIQGATSDKYTIRDIDEHQYLILKVTPRSYLNQQLEGKTLVIRGTQAVEGPPPPP
;
A
#
# COMPACT_ATOMS: atom_id res chain seq x y z
N MET A 1 30.89 -66.81 -51.07
CA MET A 1 31.64 -67.41 -49.93
C MET A 1 32.32 -66.30 -49.14
N LYS A 2 32.13 -66.31 -47.81
CA LYS A 2 32.82 -65.53 -46.74
C LYS A 2 32.74 -63.99 -46.88
N GLY A 3 32.01 -63.23 -46.06
CA GLY A 3 31.56 -63.42 -44.69
C GLY A 3 32.54 -62.81 -43.70
N LYS A 4 32.22 -61.61 -43.16
CA LYS A 4 32.42 -61.25 -41.75
C LYS A 4 31.64 -59.98 -41.39
N LYS A 5 30.62 -60.19 -40.56
CA LYS A 5 29.82 -59.20 -39.83
C LYS A 5 30.70 -58.58 -38.75
N ASN A 6 30.68 -57.25 -38.61
CA ASN A 6 31.06 -56.60 -37.36
C ASN A 6 29.82 -56.09 -36.63
N LYS A 7 29.82 -56.39 -35.34
CA LYS A 7 28.74 -56.36 -34.37
C LYS A 7 28.84 -55.10 -33.49
N HIS A 8 27.67 -54.58 -33.12
CA HIS A 8 27.32 -53.87 -31.88
C HIS A 8 28.13 -52.63 -31.44
N LYS A 9 27.45 -51.49 -31.34
CA LYS A 9 26.91 -50.99 -30.05
C LYS A 9 25.92 -49.85 -30.28
N GLN A 10 24.66 -50.12 -29.95
CA GLN A 10 23.64 -49.12 -29.69
C GLN A 10 23.97 -48.45 -28.35
N LEU A 11 23.92 -47.11 -28.30
CA LEU A 11 23.90 -46.36 -27.05
C LEU A 11 22.55 -45.63 -26.98
N LYS A 12 21.69 -46.08 -26.06
CA LYS A 12 20.56 -45.35 -25.49
C LYS A 12 20.60 -45.52 -23.96
N PRO A 13 19.78 -44.79 -23.20
CA PRO A 13 20.10 -43.56 -22.51
C PRO A 13 20.44 -43.82 -21.02
N ILE A 14 21.23 -42.95 -20.40
CA ILE A 14 21.48 -43.01 -18.95
C ILE A 14 20.32 -42.28 -18.25
N LEU A 15 19.36 -43.07 -17.76
CA LEU A 15 18.43 -42.69 -16.71
C LEU A 15 19.21 -42.50 -15.40
N LYS A 16 19.23 -41.29 -14.84
CA LYS A 16 19.52 -41.10 -13.42
C LYS A 16 18.20 -41.03 -12.65
N LYS A 17 17.99 -42.04 -11.81
CA LYS A 17 16.99 -42.09 -10.74
C LYS A 17 17.54 -41.37 -9.51
N SER A 18 16.73 -40.48 -8.92
CA SER A 18 16.67 -40.07 -7.49
C SER A 18 16.23 -38.59 -7.46
N MET A 19 15.29 -38.11 -6.66
CA MET A 19 14.58 -38.67 -5.51
C MET A 19 13.33 -37.79 -5.32
N LEU A 20 12.19 -38.42 -5.09
CA LEU A 20 11.00 -37.79 -4.56
C LEU A 20 11.23 -37.60 -3.06
N ALA A 21 11.15 -36.37 -2.55
CA ALA A 21 11.04 -36.10 -1.12
C ALA A 21 9.87 -35.13 -0.92
N ALA A 22 8.74 -35.70 -0.51
CA ALA A 22 7.63 -35.00 0.13
C ALA A 22 7.84 -35.01 1.65
N LEU A 23 7.11 -34.12 2.33
CA LEU A 23 7.02 -33.85 3.78
C LEU A 23 8.09 -32.88 4.32
N SER A 24 7.76 -31.83 5.07
CA SER A 24 6.64 -31.67 6.02
C SER A 24 6.23 -30.20 6.21
N LEU A 25 4.92 -29.95 6.34
CA LEU A 25 4.39 -28.74 6.97
C LEU A 25 4.97 -28.58 8.38
N GLY A 26 5.46 -27.38 8.68
CA GLY A 26 5.71 -26.90 10.04
C GLY A 26 5.21 -25.46 10.13
N ILE A 27 3.94 -25.30 10.47
CA ILE A 27 3.38 -24.01 10.87
C ILE A 27 3.95 -23.70 12.26
N ALA A 28 4.64 -22.56 12.39
CA ALA A 28 4.89 -21.92 13.68
C ALA A 28 4.61 -20.42 13.53
N LEU A 29 3.55 -19.96 14.21
CA LEU A 29 3.25 -18.55 14.50
C LEU A 29 3.96 -18.13 15.81
N PRO A 30 4.08 -16.83 16.11
CA PRO A 30 5.37 -16.19 16.34
C PRO A 30 5.74 -16.06 17.82
N ALA A 31 7.03 -16.06 18.10
CA ALA A 31 7.59 -15.54 19.33
C ALA A 31 8.46 -14.31 19.00
N VAL A 32 8.02 -13.18 19.55
CA VAL A 32 8.72 -11.91 19.82
C VAL A 32 10.22 -11.88 19.43
N GLY A 33 10.57 -10.97 18.52
CA GLY A 33 11.88 -10.30 18.53
C GLY A 33 13.10 -11.08 18.02
N ALA A 34 12.96 -11.97 17.04
CA ALA A 34 14.12 -12.52 16.33
C ALA A 34 13.93 -12.43 14.81
N LEU A 35 14.88 -11.78 14.14
CA LEU A 35 15.02 -11.78 12.69
C LEU A 35 14.92 -13.22 12.15
N PRO A 36 14.07 -13.52 11.15
CA PRO A 36 14.05 -14.85 10.57
C PRO A 36 15.39 -15.12 9.88
N GLN A 37 16.09 -16.16 10.36
CA GLN A 37 17.29 -16.70 9.70
C GLN A 37 16.90 -17.18 8.30
N VAL A 38 17.54 -16.58 7.29
CA VAL A 38 17.49 -17.03 5.90
C VAL A 38 17.97 -18.48 5.85
N GLN A 39 17.10 -19.39 5.43
CA GLN A 39 17.48 -20.77 5.15
C GLN A 39 18.59 -20.77 4.10
N ALA A 40 19.82 -21.15 4.48
CA ALA A 40 20.92 -21.33 3.55
C ALA A 40 20.59 -22.51 2.61
N GLY A 41 20.46 -22.27 1.31
CA GLY A 41 20.12 -23.36 0.39
C GLY A 41 20.19 -23.04 -1.11
N GLU A 42 19.75 -21.87 -1.56
CA GLU A 42 19.96 -21.41 -2.93
C GLU A 42 20.33 -19.93 -2.89
N ILE A 43 21.55 -19.59 -3.30
CA ILE A 43 21.93 -18.21 -3.56
C ILE A 43 21.27 -17.88 -4.90
N GLU A 44 19.98 -17.53 -4.88
CA GLU A 44 19.39 -16.87 -6.04
C GLU A 44 20.26 -15.64 -6.36
N PRO A 45 20.49 -15.32 -7.64
CA PRO A 45 21.33 -14.20 -8.00
C PRO A 45 20.76 -12.93 -7.35
N LEU A 46 21.57 -12.29 -6.51
CA LEU A 46 21.17 -11.07 -5.82
C LEU A 46 20.78 -10.02 -6.87
N ILE A 47 19.55 -9.53 -6.81
CA ILE A 47 19.08 -8.42 -7.64
C ILE A 47 20.01 -7.22 -7.48
N LYS A 48 20.29 -6.57 -8.61
CA LYS A 48 20.92 -5.26 -8.69
C LYS A 48 19.87 -4.21 -9.06
N ILE A 49 19.58 -3.30 -8.15
CA ILE A 49 18.66 -2.19 -8.37
C ILE A 49 19.32 -1.19 -9.33
N SER A 50 18.64 -0.94 -10.44
CA SER A 50 18.99 0.07 -11.43
C SER A 50 18.35 1.39 -11.05
N ARG A 51 19.17 2.28 -10.48
CA ARG A 51 18.74 3.64 -10.14
C ARG A 51 18.36 4.43 -11.41
N PRO A 52 17.47 5.44 -11.28
CA PRO A 52 16.72 5.78 -10.07
C PRO A 52 15.58 4.79 -9.77
N VAL A 53 15.18 4.69 -8.51
CA VAL A 53 13.87 4.14 -8.12
C VAL A 53 12.86 5.27 -8.20
N LEU A 54 11.68 5.03 -8.78
CA LEU A 54 10.67 6.06 -8.99
C LEU A 54 9.47 5.89 -8.04
N ASN A 55 8.76 7.00 -7.83
CA ASN A 55 7.49 7.06 -7.13
C ASN A 55 6.41 7.59 -8.08
N ASP A 56 5.33 6.82 -8.23
CA ASP A 56 4.13 7.12 -8.99
C ASP A 56 2.99 7.53 -8.04
N GLY A 57 3.00 8.81 -7.65
CA GLY A 57 1.86 9.45 -6.99
C GLY A 57 1.76 9.29 -5.47
N ILE A 58 2.75 8.70 -4.79
CA ILE A 58 2.76 8.68 -3.31
C ILE A 58 3.17 10.05 -2.79
N GLU A 59 2.24 10.78 -2.18
CA GLU A 59 2.43 12.20 -1.86
C GLU A 59 3.54 12.45 -0.85
N TRP A 60 3.65 11.58 0.15
CA TRP A 60 4.61 11.70 1.25
C TRP A 60 6.04 11.24 0.87
N LEU A 61 6.21 10.62 -0.31
CA LEU A 61 7.45 10.03 -0.78
C LEU A 61 8.08 10.87 -1.89
N SER A 62 9.42 10.96 -1.94
CA SER A 62 10.12 11.65 -3.02
C SER A 62 9.85 11.00 -4.37
N TYR A 63 9.77 11.81 -5.43
CA TYR A 63 9.50 11.33 -6.80
C TYR A 63 10.54 10.34 -7.32
N THR A 64 11.78 10.44 -6.85
CA THR A 64 12.92 9.68 -7.34
C THR A 64 13.95 9.46 -6.24
N SER A 65 14.75 8.40 -6.35
CA SER A 65 15.96 8.19 -5.56
C SER A 65 17.16 9.03 -6.03
N ASP A 66 17.00 9.89 -7.04
CA ASP A 66 18.02 10.86 -7.44
C ASP A 66 18.09 12.03 -6.42
N PRO A 67 19.23 12.25 -5.75
CA PRO A 67 19.39 13.27 -4.71
C PRO A 67 19.25 14.71 -5.22
N SER A 68 19.21 14.93 -6.54
CA SER A 68 19.12 16.27 -7.14
C SER A 68 17.72 16.90 -7.04
N LEU A 69 16.71 16.14 -6.59
CA LEU A 69 15.29 16.50 -6.65
C LEU A 69 14.50 16.06 -5.39
N VAL A 70 14.82 16.56 -4.19
CA VAL A 70 14.22 16.05 -2.92
C VAL A 70 13.44 17.11 -2.12
N PRO A 71 12.10 17.13 -2.20
CA PRO A 71 11.26 17.89 -1.27
C PRO A 71 10.48 17.04 -0.23
N SER A 72 10.47 15.70 -0.32
CA SER A 72 9.69 14.76 0.54
C SER A 72 10.57 13.68 1.19
N ALA A 73 10.01 12.61 1.78
CA ALA A 73 10.78 11.49 2.33
C ALA A 73 11.70 10.87 1.27
N ALA A 74 13.00 10.75 1.54
CA ALA A 74 13.97 10.30 0.55
C ALA A 74 13.84 8.79 0.25
N ILE A 75 14.04 8.41 -1.02
CA ILE A 75 14.21 7.00 -1.42
C ILE A 75 15.70 6.67 -1.42
N GLU A 76 16.17 5.96 -0.40
CA GLU A 76 17.55 5.49 -0.31
C GLU A 76 17.69 4.14 -1.05
N ALA A 77 18.02 4.20 -2.34
CA ALA A 77 18.22 2.99 -3.14
C ALA A 77 19.66 2.46 -3.01
N GLY A 78 19.86 1.35 -2.30
CA GLY A 78 21.10 0.57 -2.30
C GLY A 78 21.28 -0.29 -3.55
N ASP A 79 22.26 -1.21 -3.55
CA ASP A 79 22.47 -2.11 -4.69
C ASP A 79 21.40 -3.20 -4.78
N ASN A 80 20.80 -3.60 -3.66
CA ASN A 80 19.84 -4.72 -3.57
C ASN A 80 18.70 -4.45 -2.58
N THR A 81 18.65 -3.25 -2.01
CA THR A 81 17.73 -2.86 -0.94
C THR A 81 17.27 -1.44 -1.18
N VAL A 82 16.01 -1.13 -0.90
CA VAL A 82 15.50 0.24 -0.82
C VAL A 82 15.13 0.55 0.62
N MET A 83 15.52 1.73 1.10
CA MET A 83 15.15 2.23 2.42
C MET A 83 14.39 3.55 2.28
N ILE A 84 13.30 3.68 3.03
CA ILE A 84 12.45 4.88 3.04
C ILE A 84 12.17 5.23 4.50
N ASP A 85 12.48 6.46 4.90
CA ASP A 85 12.14 6.95 6.24
C ASP A 85 10.63 7.21 6.33
N LEU A 86 9.96 6.50 7.24
CA LEU A 86 8.51 6.64 7.43
C LEU A 86 8.14 7.75 8.43
N SER A 87 9.10 8.40 9.09
CA SER A 87 8.82 9.36 10.17
C SER A 87 8.00 10.58 9.73
N THR A 88 8.05 10.96 8.45
CA THR A 88 7.22 12.05 7.90
C THR A 88 5.79 11.61 7.62
N HIS A 89 5.56 10.32 7.37
CA HIS A 89 4.26 9.75 7.03
C HIS A 89 3.54 9.17 8.27
N PHE A 90 4.31 8.52 9.16
CA PHE A 90 3.90 8.08 10.48
C PHE A 90 4.72 8.79 11.57
N PRO A 91 4.39 10.05 11.91
CA PRO A 91 5.06 10.80 12.98
C PRO A 91 5.03 10.07 14.33
N THR A 92 6.18 9.99 15.01
CA THR A 92 6.36 9.19 16.23
C THR A 92 5.59 9.69 17.46
N ASP A 93 5.13 10.94 17.43
CA ASP A 93 4.25 11.51 18.45
C ASP A 93 2.82 10.94 18.35
N GLN A 94 2.40 10.56 17.14
CA GLN A 94 1.04 10.07 16.86
C GLN A 94 1.00 8.56 16.61
N PHE A 95 2.06 7.96 16.07
CA PHE A 95 2.09 6.57 15.64
C PHE A 95 3.17 5.77 16.37
N THR A 96 2.87 4.50 16.64
CA THR A 96 3.80 3.55 17.24
C THR A 96 3.66 2.17 16.61
N GLN A 97 4.56 1.24 16.93
CA GLN A 97 4.53 -0.15 16.46
C GLN A 97 4.41 -0.28 14.93
N LEU A 98 5.22 0.49 14.20
CA LEU A 98 5.25 0.45 12.75
C LEU A 98 5.70 -0.94 12.28
N SER A 99 5.03 -1.46 11.26
CA SER A 99 5.40 -2.70 10.60
C SER A 99 5.03 -2.63 9.13
N ALA A 100 5.65 -3.47 8.32
CA ALA A 100 5.36 -3.60 6.90
C ALA A 100 5.36 -5.08 6.52
N ILE A 101 4.50 -5.45 5.58
CA ILE A 101 4.47 -6.79 5.02
C ILE A 101 4.19 -6.75 3.52
N SER A 102 4.91 -7.57 2.77
CA SER A 102 4.63 -7.82 1.35
C SER A 102 3.56 -8.92 1.24
N ASN A 103 2.61 -8.75 0.34
CA ASN A 103 1.62 -9.79 0.01
C ASN A 103 2.23 -11.02 -0.67
N ASP A 104 3.40 -10.87 -1.31
CA ASP A 104 4.19 -11.98 -1.88
C ASP A 104 5.67 -11.83 -1.50
N THR A 105 6.05 -12.52 -0.42
CA THR A 105 7.43 -12.53 0.09
C THR A 105 8.40 -13.29 -0.80
N THR A 106 7.92 -14.02 -1.82
CA THR A 106 8.77 -14.69 -2.82
C THR A 106 9.20 -13.74 -3.94
N VAL A 107 8.50 -12.61 -4.11
CA VAL A 107 8.86 -11.55 -5.08
C VAL A 107 9.73 -10.49 -4.41
N ALA A 108 9.29 -9.98 -3.26
CA ALA A 108 10.09 -9.08 -2.44
C ALA A 108 9.67 -9.14 -0.97
N ARG A 109 10.63 -8.96 -0.07
CA ARG A 109 10.39 -8.81 1.36
C ARG A 109 10.30 -7.33 1.71
N ALA A 110 9.30 -6.96 2.51
CA ALA A 110 9.15 -5.64 3.10
C ALA A 110 9.05 -5.78 4.63
N TYR A 111 9.69 -4.89 5.38
CA TYR A 111 9.60 -4.80 6.83
C TYR A 111 9.99 -3.39 7.31
N VAL A 112 9.68 -3.04 8.56
CA VAL A 112 10.15 -1.80 9.20
C VAL A 112 11.29 -2.15 10.16
N ASN A 113 12.39 -1.41 10.10
CA ASN A 113 13.53 -1.58 11.00
C ASN A 113 13.36 -0.77 12.30
N ASP A 114 14.33 -0.88 13.22
CA ASP A 114 14.30 -0.19 14.51
C ASP A 114 14.41 1.35 14.41
N GLU A 115 14.74 1.87 13.22
CA GLU A 115 14.82 3.31 12.92
C GLU A 115 13.55 3.83 12.24
N ASN A 116 12.45 3.07 12.25
CA ASN A 116 11.20 3.39 11.55
C ASN A 116 11.37 3.59 10.02
N LYS A 117 12.37 2.94 9.42
CA LYS A 117 12.54 2.92 7.97
C LYS A 117 11.87 1.68 7.38
N LEU A 118 11.06 1.87 6.35
CA LEU A 118 10.63 0.79 5.47
C LEU A 118 11.86 0.27 4.73
N VAL A 119 12.11 -1.04 4.84
CA VAL A 119 13.17 -1.74 4.14
C VAL A 119 12.54 -2.73 3.16
N VAL A 120 12.88 -2.58 1.88
CA VAL A 120 12.41 -3.43 0.80
C VAL A 120 13.58 -4.17 0.16
N VAL A 121 13.49 -5.49 0.11
CA VAL A 121 14.49 -6.39 -0.50
C VAL A 121 13.81 -7.17 -1.64
N PRO A 122 13.99 -6.76 -2.91
CA PRO A 122 13.47 -7.49 -4.07
C PRO A 122 14.28 -8.76 -4.37
N PHE A 123 13.59 -9.80 -4.85
CA PHE A 123 14.19 -11.10 -5.22
C PHE A 123 14.02 -11.44 -6.70
N ARG A 124 12.89 -11.09 -7.32
CA ARG A 124 12.63 -11.32 -8.76
C ARG A 124 11.63 -10.29 -9.32
N SER A 125 11.39 -10.34 -10.64
CA SER A 125 10.32 -9.57 -11.28
C SER A 125 8.98 -9.86 -10.62
N GLY A 126 8.12 -8.86 -10.55
CA GLY A 126 6.75 -9.02 -10.10
C GLY A 126 6.12 -7.71 -9.66
N HIS A 127 4.88 -7.83 -9.23
CA HIS A 127 4.08 -6.73 -8.70
C HIS A 127 3.56 -7.16 -7.34
N ILE A 128 3.87 -6.38 -6.32
CA ILE A 128 3.44 -6.66 -4.95
C ILE A 128 2.71 -5.46 -4.37
N LYS A 129 1.87 -5.75 -3.38
CA LYS A 129 1.33 -4.78 -2.45
C LYS A 129 2.11 -4.89 -1.14
N ILE A 130 2.56 -3.75 -0.64
CA ILE A 130 3.16 -3.59 0.67
C ILE A 130 2.11 -2.94 1.57
N GLU A 131 1.72 -3.65 2.63
CA GLU A 131 0.83 -3.14 3.67
C GLU A 131 1.70 -2.59 4.81
N LEU A 132 1.60 -1.29 5.06
CA LEU A 132 2.16 -0.59 6.21
C LEU A 132 1.11 -0.59 7.32
N LYS A 133 1.54 -0.88 8.54
CA LYS A 133 0.69 -0.92 9.74
C LYS A 133 1.30 -0.07 10.84
N ALA A 134 0.47 0.68 11.53
CA ALA A 134 0.86 1.44 12.72
C ALA A 134 -0.28 1.46 13.75
N GLN A 135 0.07 1.76 14.99
CA GLN A 135 -0.87 2.04 16.08
C GLN A 135 -1.00 3.55 16.25
N TYR A 136 -2.18 4.08 15.91
CA TYR A 136 -2.51 5.50 16.04
C TYR A 136 -2.95 5.83 17.46
N ARG A 137 -2.33 6.83 18.08
CA ARG A 137 -2.63 7.30 19.43
C ARG A 137 -3.91 8.15 19.43
N LEU A 138 -4.96 7.66 20.10
CA LEU A 138 -6.23 8.37 20.21
C LEU A 138 -6.26 9.45 21.30
N SER A 139 -5.39 9.38 22.31
CA SER A 139 -5.37 10.33 23.41
C SER A 139 -3.98 10.57 23.99
N GLU A 140 -3.78 11.76 24.55
CA GLU A 140 -2.58 12.11 25.32
C GLU A 140 -2.69 11.71 26.81
N ALA A 141 -3.67 10.87 27.17
CA ALA A 141 -3.86 10.43 28.54
C ALA A 141 -2.68 9.58 29.04
N LEU A 142 -2.56 9.46 30.37
CA LEU A 142 -1.53 8.61 31.02
C LEU A 142 -1.63 7.13 30.61
N ASP A 143 -2.81 6.68 30.18
CA ASP A 143 -3.06 5.37 29.57
C ASP A 143 -3.63 5.59 28.14
N PRO A 144 -2.77 5.77 27.14
CA PRO A 144 -3.20 6.12 25.79
C PRO A 144 -3.89 4.91 25.11
N VAL A 145 -5.03 5.17 24.50
CA VAL A 145 -5.73 4.19 23.66
C VAL A 145 -5.15 4.24 22.26
N PHE A 146 -4.94 3.07 21.65
CA PHE A 146 -4.42 2.94 20.30
C PHE A 146 -5.42 2.23 19.39
N GLU A 147 -5.46 2.65 18.12
CA GLU A 147 -6.21 1.97 17.06
C GLU A 147 -5.25 1.59 15.92
N PRO A 148 -5.37 0.37 15.37
CA PRO A 148 -4.57 -0.03 14.22
C PRO A 148 -5.02 0.74 12.98
N VAL A 149 -4.05 1.30 12.27
CA VAL A 149 -4.24 1.90 10.95
C VAL A 149 -3.35 1.20 9.94
N THR A 150 -3.82 1.15 8.70
CA THR A 150 -3.11 0.61 7.54
C THR A 150 -2.98 1.67 6.45
N ASP A 151 -1.83 1.67 5.79
CA ASP A 151 -1.59 2.30 4.48
C ASP A 151 -1.06 1.23 3.51
N ASN A 152 -1.43 1.31 2.25
CA ASN A 152 -1.05 0.36 1.21
C ASN A 152 -0.30 1.09 0.10
N ILE A 153 0.81 0.50 -0.34
CA ILE A 153 1.53 0.96 -1.52
C ILE A 153 1.80 -0.24 -2.43
N GLU A 154 1.85 0.01 -3.73
CA GLU A 154 2.27 -0.99 -4.71
C GLU A 154 3.74 -0.82 -5.07
N LEU A 155 4.40 -1.93 -5.39
CA LEU A 155 5.76 -1.96 -5.90
C LEU A 155 5.82 -2.82 -7.15
N TYR A 156 6.22 -2.17 -8.25
CA TYR A 156 6.52 -2.81 -9.52
C TYR A 156 8.02 -3.07 -9.60
N ILE A 157 8.39 -4.32 -9.83
CA ILE A 157 9.77 -4.79 -9.99
C ILE A 157 9.86 -5.43 -11.36
N SER A 158 10.70 -4.90 -12.23
CA SER A 158 10.87 -5.42 -13.58
C SER A 158 12.33 -5.60 -13.92
N LYS A 159 12.67 -6.72 -14.55
CA LYS A 159 14.01 -6.90 -15.10
C LYS A 159 14.26 -5.79 -16.13
N LYS A 160 15.45 -5.20 -16.07
CA LYS A 160 15.83 -4.12 -16.97
C LYS A 160 15.81 -4.64 -18.42
N GLY A 161 15.05 -3.95 -19.28
CA GLY A 161 14.86 -4.35 -20.67
C GLY A 161 13.75 -5.37 -20.92
N ASP A 162 13.13 -5.93 -19.88
CA ASP A 162 11.94 -6.77 -20.00
C ASP A 162 10.70 -5.90 -19.74
N LEU A 163 10.04 -5.49 -20.83
CA LEU A 163 8.88 -4.58 -20.78
C LEU A 163 7.57 -5.36 -20.67
N ASN A 164 7.59 -6.66 -20.90
CA ASN A 164 6.40 -7.50 -20.95
C ASN A 164 6.25 -8.42 -19.71
N GLY A 165 7.31 -8.55 -18.91
CA GLY A 165 7.33 -9.29 -17.66
C GLY A 165 7.40 -10.81 -17.84
N ASP A 166 7.93 -11.31 -18.96
CA ASP A 166 8.12 -12.75 -19.20
C ASP A 166 9.51 -13.27 -18.81
N ASP A 167 10.26 -12.47 -18.06
CA ASP A 167 11.63 -12.69 -17.58
C ASP A 167 12.65 -12.86 -18.71
N LYS A 168 12.31 -12.42 -19.92
CA LYS A 168 13.20 -12.39 -21.08
C LYS A 168 13.36 -10.97 -21.56
N VAL A 169 14.51 -10.74 -22.20
CA VAL A 169 14.73 -9.52 -22.98
C VAL A 169 14.89 -9.99 -24.42
N ASP A 170 13.93 -9.69 -25.28
CA ASP A 170 13.94 -10.11 -26.67
C ASP A 170 13.25 -9.11 -27.61
N SER A 171 12.91 -9.56 -28.82
CA SER A 171 12.28 -8.72 -29.84
C SER A 171 10.87 -8.22 -29.44
N ALA A 172 10.17 -8.92 -28.55
CA ALA A 172 8.88 -8.50 -28.04
C ALA A 172 9.03 -7.20 -27.23
N ASP A 173 10.05 -7.11 -26.38
CA ASP A 173 10.37 -5.90 -25.60
C ASP A 173 10.76 -4.74 -26.50
N ALA A 174 11.54 -5.00 -27.54
CA ALA A 174 11.89 -3.98 -28.53
C ALA A 174 10.63 -3.45 -29.26
N ALA A 175 9.67 -4.31 -29.57
CA ALA A 175 8.41 -3.90 -30.18
C ALA A 175 7.53 -3.08 -29.21
N LEU A 176 7.53 -3.41 -27.92
CA LEU A 176 6.84 -2.65 -26.88
C LEU A 176 7.47 -1.28 -26.66
N LEU A 177 8.80 -1.21 -26.56
CA LEU A 177 9.51 0.05 -26.40
C LEU A 177 9.28 0.96 -27.61
N PHE A 178 9.36 0.42 -28.83
CA PHE A 178 9.05 1.19 -30.04
C PHE A 178 7.62 1.75 -30.02
N ARG A 179 6.63 0.93 -29.63
CA ARG A 179 5.24 1.37 -29.52
C ARG A 179 5.08 2.46 -28.47
N TYR A 180 5.68 2.27 -27.30
CA TYR A 180 5.67 3.24 -26.21
C TYR A 180 6.19 4.59 -26.71
N LEU A 181 7.38 4.63 -27.31
CA LEU A 181 8.03 5.85 -27.82
C LEU A 181 7.23 6.51 -28.95
N ARG A 182 6.66 5.71 -29.87
CA ARG A 182 5.80 6.24 -30.93
C ARG A 182 4.59 6.95 -30.34
N ASP A 183 3.95 6.31 -29.36
CA ASP A 183 2.71 6.81 -28.79
C ASP A 183 2.97 8.02 -27.87
N MET A 184 4.22 8.27 -27.42
CA MET A 184 4.57 9.39 -26.53
C MET A 184 4.22 10.75 -27.12
N THR A 185 4.25 10.85 -28.45
CA THR A 185 3.91 12.06 -29.18
C THR A 185 2.41 12.37 -29.22
N SER A 186 1.56 11.41 -28.84
CA SER A 186 0.10 11.47 -29.03
C SER A 186 -0.71 11.21 -27.75
N ARG A 187 -0.12 10.56 -26.75
CA ARG A 187 -0.77 10.24 -25.47
C ARG A 187 -0.76 11.43 -24.52
N ARG A 188 -1.83 11.57 -23.72
CA ARG A 188 -2.00 12.65 -22.73
C ARG A 188 -1.29 12.39 -21.39
N GLY A 189 -0.66 11.23 -21.22
CA GLY A 189 0.06 10.88 -20.00
C GLY A 189 0.54 9.42 -19.98
N TYR A 190 1.52 9.16 -19.12
CA TYR A 190 2.11 7.87 -18.82
C TYR A 190 2.24 7.70 -17.32
N SER A 191 2.12 6.47 -16.83
CA SER A 191 2.49 6.17 -15.45
C SER A 191 4.01 6.20 -15.32
N TYR A 192 4.50 6.52 -14.13
CA TYR A 192 5.94 6.41 -13.86
C TYR A 192 6.42 4.95 -13.94
N VAL A 193 5.53 3.96 -13.80
CA VAL A 193 5.85 2.54 -14.04
C VAL A 193 6.24 2.31 -15.51
N GLU A 194 5.39 2.73 -16.46
CA GLU A 194 5.68 2.57 -17.89
C GLU A 194 6.94 3.36 -18.28
N MET A 195 7.08 4.60 -17.76
CA MET A 195 8.28 5.42 -18.01
C MET A 195 9.55 4.75 -17.50
N ASN A 196 9.53 4.20 -16.28
CA ASN A 196 10.71 3.59 -15.68
C ASN A 196 11.16 2.32 -16.41
N GLN A 197 10.22 1.55 -16.94
CA GLN A 197 10.50 0.36 -17.75
C GLN A 197 11.04 0.72 -19.13
N ALA A 198 10.59 1.83 -19.71
CA ALA A 198 11.01 2.28 -21.04
C ALA A 198 12.36 3.02 -21.05
N ASP A 199 12.77 3.61 -19.92
CA ASP A 199 14.09 4.22 -19.73
C ASP A 199 15.16 3.14 -19.46
N ILE A 200 15.72 2.60 -20.55
CA ILE A 200 16.71 1.53 -20.56
C ILE A 200 18.11 2.08 -20.29
N ASP A 201 18.46 3.27 -20.77
CA ASP A 201 19.78 3.84 -20.54
C ASP A 201 19.92 4.50 -19.15
N ARG A 202 18.80 4.70 -18.44
CA ARG A 202 18.69 5.27 -17.09
C ARG A 202 19.01 6.75 -17.03
N ASN A 203 18.74 7.48 -18.11
CA ASN A 203 18.97 8.93 -18.19
C ASN A 203 17.78 9.75 -17.64
N GLY A 204 16.68 9.10 -17.25
CA GLY A 204 15.47 9.72 -16.70
C GLY A 204 14.41 10.07 -17.75
N GLN A 205 14.65 9.81 -19.04
CA GLN A 205 13.76 10.17 -20.14
C GLN A 205 13.73 9.08 -21.22
N PRO A 206 12.60 8.35 -21.35
CA PRO A 206 12.41 7.44 -22.46
C PRO A 206 12.50 8.14 -23.81
N ALA A 207 13.43 7.72 -24.65
CA ALA A 207 13.76 8.30 -25.94
C ALA A 207 14.23 7.25 -26.97
N ALA A 208 14.54 7.69 -28.18
CA ALA A 208 15.00 6.78 -29.24
C ALA A 208 16.34 6.10 -28.89
N GLU A 209 17.14 6.73 -28.04
CA GLU A 209 18.39 6.23 -27.49
C GLU A 209 18.18 4.93 -26.69
N ASP A 210 17.03 4.76 -26.04
CA ASP A 210 16.70 3.54 -25.30
C ASP A 210 16.55 2.32 -26.20
N MET A 211 16.06 2.51 -27.44
CA MET A 211 16.04 1.43 -28.43
C MET A 211 17.46 0.94 -28.74
N ASN A 212 18.41 1.86 -28.84
CA ASN A 212 19.81 1.51 -29.04
C ASN A 212 20.41 0.84 -27.80
N ALA A 213 20.08 1.33 -26.61
CA ALA A 213 20.50 0.75 -25.34
C ALA A 213 19.98 -0.69 -25.17
N LEU A 214 18.70 -0.92 -25.50
CA LEU A 214 18.07 -2.24 -25.47
C LEU A 214 18.77 -3.22 -26.43
N LEU A 215 18.93 -2.83 -27.71
CA LEU A 215 19.54 -3.68 -28.72
C LEU A 215 21.01 -3.99 -28.41
N LYS A 216 21.80 -2.98 -28.02
CA LYS A 216 23.20 -3.17 -27.62
C LYS A 216 23.32 -4.02 -26.37
N GLY A 217 22.46 -3.78 -25.38
CA GLY A 217 22.41 -4.52 -24.12
C GLY A 217 22.10 -6.00 -24.38
N TYR A 218 21.09 -6.29 -25.20
CA TYR A 218 20.75 -7.65 -25.60
C TYR A 218 21.90 -8.35 -26.34
N VAL A 219 22.47 -7.71 -27.38
CA VAL A 219 23.55 -8.31 -28.19
C VAL A 219 24.82 -8.54 -27.38
N SER A 220 25.14 -7.65 -26.45
CA SER A 220 26.33 -7.78 -25.58
C SER A 220 26.11 -8.72 -24.39
N GLY A 221 24.87 -9.14 -24.13
CA GLY A 221 24.50 -9.92 -22.95
C GLY A 221 24.49 -9.11 -21.65
N ALA A 222 24.54 -7.78 -21.74
CA ALA A 222 24.38 -6.86 -20.61
C ALA A 222 22.90 -6.68 -20.20
N LEU A 223 21.96 -7.16 -21.02
CA LEU A 223 20.55 -7.36 -20.70
C LEU A 223 20.15 -8.82 -20.99
N GLY A 224 19.07 -9.28 -20.37
CA GLY A 224 18.50 -10.61 -20.60
C GLY A 224 18.74 -11.60 -19.46
N ALA A 225 18.77 -12.90 -19.76
CA ALA A 225 18.70 -13.96 -18.75
C ALA A 225 19.81 -13.93 -17.70
N LYS A 226 21.03 -13.47 -18.06
CA LYS A 226 22.18 -13.42 -17.15
C LYS A 226 22.32 -12.10 -16.39
N ASP A 227 21.63 -11.06 -16.86
CA ASP A 227 21.61 -9.78 -16.18
C ASP A 227 20.59 -9.83 -15.03
N ASN A 228 20.98 -9.28 -13.88
CA ASN A 228 20.14 -9.18 -12.70
C ASN A 228 19.89 -7.72 -12.36
N SER A 229 19.89 -6.84 -13.36
CA SER A 229 19.54 -5.44 -13.17
C SER A 229 18.02 -5.30 -13.20
N TYR A 230 17.44 -4.63 -12.21
CA TYR A 230 15.99 -4.44 -12.08
C TYR A 230 15.64 -2.99 -11.85
N VAL A 231 14.53 -2.56 -12.42
CA VAL A 231 13.94 -1.23 -12.21
C VAL A 231 12.77 -1.35 -11.25
N LEU A 232 12.66 -0.39 -10.33
CA LEU A 232 11.64 -0.38 -9.28
C LEU A 232 10.83 0.91 -9.34
N THR A 233 9.50 0.78 -9.25
CA THR A 233 8.59 1.92 -9.12
C THR A 233 7.58 1.64 -8.01
N PHE A 234 7.53 2.51 -7.01
CA PHE A 234 6.44 2.53 -6.04
C PHE A 234 5.24 3.26 -6.63
N GLN A 235 4.02 2.83 -6.30
CA GLN A 235 2.79 3.47 -6.75
C GLN A 235 1.79 3.60 -5.60
N GLN A 236 1.08 4.73 -5.57
CA GLN A 236 0.05 4.99 -4.57
C GLN A 236 -1.11 4.02 -4.72
N VAL A 237 -1.54 3.43 -3.60
CA VAL A 237 -2.86 2.81 -3.47
C VAL A 237 -3.64 3.69 -2.51
N TYR A 238 -4.80 4.18 -2.92
CA TYR A 238 -5.61 4.98 -2.01
C TYR A 238 -6.39 4.08 -1.05
N ASP A 239 -6.36 4.44 0.22
CA ASP A 239 -7.03 3.79 1.32
C ASP A 239 -8.21 4.62 1.85
N ALA A 240 -9.12 3.93 2.53
CA ALA A 240 -10.26 4.60 3.13
C ALA A 240 -9.84 5.30 4.43
N PRO A 241 -10.38 6.50 4.73
CA PRO A 241 -10.04 7.21 5.96
C PRO A 241 -10.69 6.59 7.19
N TYR A 242 -10.23 7.04 8.36
CA TYR A 242 -10.68 6.62 9.67
C TYR A 242 -11.44 7.72 10.40
N ALA A 243 -12.37 7.31 11.27
CA ALA A 243 -13.07 8.17 12.20
C ALA A 243 -12.98 7.56 13.61
N PHE A 244 -12.49 8.35 14.56
CA PHE A 244 -12.24 7.93 15.94
C PHE A 244 -12.80 8.93 16.96
N ASN A 245 -12.74 8.60 18.26
CA ASN A 245 -13.03 9.52 19.37
C ASN A 245 -14.37 10.28 19.26
N GLY A 246 -15.39 9.61 18.71
CA GLY A 246 -16.70 10.23 18.48
C GLY A 246 -17.39 10.67 19.77
N LYS A 247 -17.93 11.88 19.80
CA LYS A 247 -18.70 12.44 20.92
C LYS A 247 -19.90 13.24 20.41
N LEU A 248 -20.93 13.32 21.24
CA LEU A 248 -22.03 14.26 21.06
C LEU A 248 -21.84 15.43 22.03
N GLU A 249 -21.72 16.62 21.48
CA GLU A 249 -21.57 17.88 22.23
C GLU A 249 -22.87 18.67 22.22
N GLY A 250 -23.19 19.29 23.36
CA GLY A 250 -24.42 20.03 23.58
C GLY A 250 -25.28 19.42 24.68
N THR A 251 -26.44 20.04 24.93
CA THR A 251 -27.39 19.57 25.95
C THR A 251 -28.39 18.62 25.31
N MET A 252 -28.55 17.41 25.86
CA MET A 252 -29.54 16.42 25.43
C MET A 252 -30.95 16.79 25.89
N GLN A 253 -31.49 17.84 25.29
CA GLN A 253 -32.80 18.40 25.62
C GLN A 253 -33.55 18.83 24.36
N THR A 254 -34.87 18.68 24.33
CA THR A 254 -35.72 19.15 23.23
C THR A 254 -35.43 20.61 22.87
N GLN A 255 -35.46 20.92 21.58
CA GLN A 255 -35.19 22.22 20.97
C GLN A 255 -33.71 22.69 21.05
N GLN A 256 -32.84 21.95 21.73
CA GLN A 256 -31.40 22.20 21.69
C GLN A 256 -30.77 21.59 20.43
N THR A 257 -29.64 22.14 20.01
CA THR A 257 -28.84 21.56 18.94
C THR A 257 -27.63 20.87 19.53
N ILE A 258 -27.46 19.60 19.18
CA ILE A 258 -26.27 18.81 19.48
C ILE A 258 -25.41 18.68 18.23
N THR A 259 -24.11 18.54 18.42
CA THR A 259 -23.11 18.39 17.35
C THR A 259 -22.33 17.11 17.57
N GLY A 260 -22.18 16.29 16.53
CA GLY A 260 -21.27 15.16 16.53
C GLY A 260 -19.85 15.62 16.22
N THR A 261 -18.92 15.37 17.12
CA THR A 261 -17.49 15.61 16.92
C THR A 261 -16.74 14.28 16.86
N TYR A 262 -15.68 14.20 16.07
CA TYR A 262 -14.83 13.02 15.94
C TYR A 262 -13.45 13.40 15.42
N THR A 263 -12.46 12.55 15.62
CA THR A 263 -11.13 12.67 15.01
C THR A 263 -11.15 12.00 13.64
N HIS A 264 -10.82 12.75 12.60
CA HIS A 264 -10.66 12.23 11.23
C HIS A 264 -9.18 11.95 10.95
N LEU A 265 -8.88 10.84 10.28
CA LEU A 265 -7.54 10.52 9.80
C LEU A 265 -7.62 9.96 8.39
N ASP A 266 -7.00 10.64 7.43
CA ASP A 266 -6.74 10.12 6.08
C ASP A 266 -5.23 9.95 5.95
N ILE A 267 -4.78 8.71 5.68
CA ILE A 267 -3.35 8.37 5.71
C ILE A 267 -2.64 8.74 4.40
N ASP A 268 -3.38 8.85 3.29
CA ASP A 268 -2.82 9.05 1.95
C ASP A 268 -2.36 10.48 1.66
N GLY A 269 -2.86 11.49 2.39
CA GLY A 269 -2.70 12.87 1.92
C GLY A 269 -3.10 14.00 2.87
N TYR A 270 -2.72 15.21 2.43
CA TYR A 270 -2.49 16.42 3.22
C TYR A 270 -3.75 17.14 3.75
N ASN A 271 -4.49 16.56 4.70
CA ASN A 271 -5.15 17.34 5.78
C ASN A 271 -5.83 16.45 6.85
N PRO A 272 -5.20 16.22 8.01
CA PRO A 272 -5.87 15.52 9.10
C PRO A 272 -6.96 16.34 9.82
N ILE A 273 -7.17 17.64 9.50
CA ILE A 273 -7.83 18.57 10.46
C ILE A 273 -9.11 19.26 9.95
N ASN A 274 -9.58 19.02 8.73
CA ASN A 274 -10.91 19.53 8.31
C ASN A 274 -11.87 18.38 8.07
N TYR A 275 -13.12 18.51 8.53
CA TYR A 275 -14.19 17.54 8.24
C TYR A 275 -14.38 17.47 6.72
N PRO A 276 -14.18 16.31 6.07
CA PRO A 276 -14.35 16.19 4.63
C PRO A 276 -15.79 16.55 4.24
N PRO A 277 -16.01 17.41 3.22
CA PRO A 277 -17.35 17.82 2.81
C PRO A 277 -18.21 16.66 2.29
N ASN A 278 -17.62 15.47 2.11
CA ASN A 278 -18.26 14.26 1.65
C ASN A 278 -18.51 13.22 2.76
N THR A 279 -18.12 13.47 4.02
CA THR A 279 -18.45 12.56 5.14
C THR A 279 -19.96 12.37 5.23
N LYS A 280 -20.40 11.12 5.41
CA LYS A 280 -21.83 10.80 5.57
C LYS A 280 -22.20 10.77 7.04
N TYR A 281 -23.28 11.46 7.36
CA TYR A 281 -23.90 11.47 8.68
C TYR A 281 -25.31 10.89 8.58
N GLN A 282 -25.72 10.16 9.61
CA GLN A 282 -27.10 9.75 9.79
C GLN A 282 -27.43 9.64 11.28
N TRP A 283 -28.49 10.32 11.70
CA TRP A 283 -29.01 10.24 13.06
C TRP A 283 -30.08 9.17 13.22
N TYR A 284 -30.11 8.59 14.42
CA TYR A 284 -31.08 7.58 14.85
C TYR A 284 -31.55 7.89 16.28
N THR A 285 -32.76 7.46 16.61
CA THR A 285 -33.22 7.29 17.99
C THR A 285 -32.95 5.85 18.44
N ALA A 286 -32.92 5.63 19.74
CA ALA A 286 -32.85 4.31 20.36
C ALA A 286 -33.58 4.30 21.70
N THR A 287 -33.93 3.10 22.18
CA THR A 287 -34.65 2.92 23.44
C THR A 287 -33.74 2.88 24.67
N ASP A 288 -32.42 2.73 24.48
CA ASP A 288 -31.43 2.72 25.55
C ASP A 288 -30.04 3.19 25.10
N GLU A 289 -29.13 3.34 26.06
CA GLU A 289 -27.74 3.78 25.85
C GLU A 289 -26.89 2.82 25.01
N LEU A 290 -27.31 1.55 24.88
CA LEU A 290 -26.62 0.54 24.08
C LEU A 290 -27.03 0.63 22.60
N GLY A 291 -28.11 1.33 22.31
CA GLY A 291 -28.66 1.52 20.98
C GLY A 291 -29.61 0.42 20.55
N ASN A 292 -30.27 -0.25 21.50
CA ASN A 292 -31.35 -1.17 21.15
C ASN A 292 -32.56 -0.39 20.61
N GLY A 293 -33.36 -1.06 19.76
CA GLY A 293 -34.53 -0.42 19.14
C GLY A 293 -34.18 0.77 18.25
N GLU A 294 -33.01 0.73 17.59
CA GLU A 294 -32.53 1.81 16.73
C GLU A 294 -33.53 2.12 15.59
N GLU A 295 -33.97 3.38 15.50
CA GLU A 295 -34.86 3.87 14.44
C GLU A 295 -34.26 5.10 13.75
N ILE A 296 -34.33 5.11 12.41
CA ILE A 296 -33.72 6.18 11.60
C ILE A 296 -34.50 7.50 11.70
N ILE A 297 -33.78 8.60 11.92
CA ILE A 297 -34.33 9.95 11.82
C ILE A 297 -34.21 10.41 10.37
N GLN A 298 -35.30 10.27 9.61
CA GLN A 298 -35.33 10.59 8.19
C GLN A 298 -34.87 12.04 7.90
N GLY A 299 -33.92 12.19 6.96
CA GLY A 299 -33.39 13.48 6.53
C GLY A 299 -32.36 14.12 7.47
N ALA A 300 -32.08 13.53 8.64
CA ALA A 300 -31.06 14.01 9.56
C ALA A 300 -29.67 13.52 9.12
N THR A 301 -29.08 14.20 8.13
CA THR A 301 -27.81 13.82 7.48
C THR A 301 -26.70 14.85 7.65
N SER A 302 -26.76 15.64 8.73
CA SER A 302 -25.77 16.66 9.09
C SER A 302 -24.99 16.23 10.34
N ASP A 303 -23.81 16.81 10.56
CA ASP A 303 -23.03 16.68 11.80
C ASP A 303 -23.78 17.24 13.02
N LYS A 304 -24.74 18.14 12.76
CA LYS A 304 -25.61 18.78 13.75
C LYS A 304 -27.03 18.24 13.68
N TYR A 305 -27.67 18.15 14.84
CA TYR A 305 -29.08 17.78 14.96
C TYR A 305 -29.79 18.65 15.99
N THR A 306 -30.90 19.26 15.59
CA THR A 306 -31.81 19.94 16.51
C THR A 306 -32.80 18.92 17.05
N ILE A 307 -32.75 18.68 18.35
CA ILE A 307 -33.56 17.70 19.05
C ILE A 307 -35.03 18.14 18.99
N ARG A 308 -35.91 17.24 18.57
CA ARG A 308 -37.34 17.50 18.42
C ARG A 308 -38.10 16.94 19.63
N ASP A 309 -39.30 17.44 19.86
CA ASP A 309 -40.15 16.96 20.96
C ASP A 309 -40.46 15.46 20.88
N ILE A 310 -40.52 14.89 19.66
CA ILE A 310 -40.72 13.44 19.46
C ILE A 310 -39.53 12.58 19.90
N ASP A 311 -38.36 13.19 20.09
CA ASP A 311 -37.16 12.48 20.52
C ASP A 311 -37.10 12.40 22.06
N GLU A 312 -38.02 13.02 22.81
CA GLU A 312 -38.08 12.98 24.27
C GLU A 312 -38.10 11.53 24.79
N HIS A 313 -37.35 11.28 25.86
CA HIS A 313 -37.12 9.97 26.47
C HIS A 313 -36.37 8.94 25.60
N GLN A 314 -35.99 9.29 24.37
CA GLN A 314 -35.16 8.44 23.51
C GLN A 314 -33.68 8.78 23.69
N TYR A 315 -32.82 7.82 23.35
CA TYR A 315 -31.39 8.05 23.17
C TYR A 315 -31.10 8.43 21.72
N LEU A 316 -30.13 9.32 21.50
CA LEU A 316 -29.70 9.70 20.16
C LEU A 316 -28.39 9.03 19.77
N ILE A 317 -28.32 8.58 18.52
CA ILE A 317 -27.15 7.94 17.93
C ILE A 317 -26.79 8.67 16.64
N LEU A 318 -25.52 8.99 16.47
CA LEU A 318 -24.96 9.47 15.21
C LEU A 318 -24.06 8.39 14.61
N LYS A 319 -24.33 8.00 13.36
CA LYS A 319 -23.41 7.21 12.55
C LYS A 319 -22.64 8.12 11.60
N VAL A 320 -21.31 8.07 11.68
CA VAL A 320 -20.39 8.85 10.85
C VAL A 320 -19.61 7.89 9.96
N THR A 321 -19.68 8.07 8.64
CA THR A 321 -18.87 7.30 7.68
C THR A 321 -17.91 8.25 6.98
N PRO A 322 -16.61 8.24 7.35
CA PRO A 322 -15.64 9.16 6.77
C PRO A 322 -15.40 8.83 5.29
N ARG A 323 -15.07 9.83 4.49
CA ARG A 323 -14.79 9.67 3.06
C ARG A 323 -13.53 10.40 2.66
N SER A 324 -12.72 9.76 1.82
CA SER A 324 -11.47 10.35 1.33
C SER A 324 -11.78 11.59 0.48
N TYR A 325 -10.90 12.59 0.55
CA TYR A 325 -10.98 13.80 -0.27
C TYR A 325 -10.70 13.54 -1.76
N LEU A 326 -10.13 12.40 -2.09
CA LEU A 326 -9.68 12.07 -3.44
C LEU A 326 -10.85 11.61 -4.32
N ASN A 327 -10.65 11.71 -5.64
CA ASN A 327 -11.67 11.46 -6.67
C ASN A 327 -12.31 10.06 -6.62
N GLN A 328 -11.72 9.12 -5.86
CA GLN A 328 -12.22 7.77 -5.66
C GLN A 328 -13.31 7.68 -4.58
N GLN A 329 -13.46 8.71 -3.74
CA GLN A 329 -14.47 8.83 -2.68
C GLN A 329 -14.64 7.57 -1.81
N LEU A 330 -13.52 6.94 -1.46
CA LEU A 330 -13.47 5.73 -0.63
C LEU A 330 -14.15 5.99 0.72
N GLU A 331 -14.93 5.01 1.19
CA GLU A 331 -15.69 5.08 2.44
C GLU A 331 -15.00 4.26 3.52
N GLY A 332 -14.70 4.91 4.64
CA GLY A 332 -14.13 4.27 5.81
C GLY A 332 -15.15 3.49 6.63
N LYS A 333 -14.67 2.85 7.69
CA LYS A 333 -15.53 2.17 8.65
C LYS A 333 -16.44 3.19 9.36
N THR A 334 -17.73 2.88 9.45
CA THR A 334 -18.68 3.72 10.18
C THR A 334 -18.36 3.75 11.68
N LEU A 335 -18.17 4.95 12.21
CA LEU A 335 -18.10 5.25 13.63
C LEU A 335 -19.51 5.44 14.18
N VAL A 336 -19.85 4.74 15.27
CA VAL A 336 -21.14 4.86 15.96
C VAL A 336 -20.95 5.64 17.24
N ILE A 337 -21.57 6.82 17.32
CA ILE A 337 -21.52 7.72 18.47
C ILE A 337 -22.86 7.67 19.17
N ARG A 338 -22.88 7.29 20.45
CA ARG A 338 -24.11 7.16 21.25
C ARG A 338 -24.18 8.26 22.29
N GLY A 339 -25.36 8.83 22.48
CA GLY A 339 -25.67 9.67 23.62
C GLY A 339 -25.60 8.88 24.93
N THR A 340 -25.10 9.51 25.98
CA THR A 340 -24.96 8.89 27.31
C THR A 340 -26.20 9.04 28.19
N GLN A 341 -27.20 9.79 27.73
CA GLN A 341 -28.45 10.01 28.44
C GLN A 341 -29.61 10.13 27.44
N ALA A 342 -30.82 9.84 27.93
CA ALA A 342 -32.03 10.09 27.18
C ALA A 342 -32.28 11.59 27.03
N VAL A 343 -33.00 11.97 25.98
CA VAL A 343 -33.42 13.36 25.74
C VAL A 343 -34.40 13.80 26.82
N GLU A 344 -34.09 14.94 27.43
CA GLU A 344 -34.97 15.61 28.39
C GLU A 344 -35.99 16.52 27.69
N GLY A 345 -37.20 16.60 28.23
CA GLY A 345 -38.22 17.56 27.79
C GLY A 345 -37.85 19.02 28.09
N PRO A 346 -38.70 19.98 27.70
CA PRO A 346 -38.44 21.40 27.94
C PRO A 346 -38.34 21.70 29.45
N PRO A 347 -37.58 22.74 29.85
CA PRO A 347 -37.49 23.10 31.26
C PRO A 347 -38.88 23.42 31.81
N PRO A 348 -39.17 23.12 33.09
CA PRO A 348 -40.42 23.54 33.71
C PRO A 348 -40.57 25.07 33.59
N PRO A 349 -41.79 25.59 33.33
CA PRO A 349 -42.02 27.03 33.33
C PRO A 349 -41.69 27.64 34.71
N PRO A 350 -41.22 28.90 34.75
CA PRO A 350 -40.78 29.57 35.97
C PRO A 350 -41.91 29.85 36.98
#